data_AF-A0A0Q4YDN0-F1
#
_entry.id   AF-A0A0Q4YDN0-F1
#
_cell.length_a   1.000
_cell.length_b   1.000
_cell.length_c   1.000
_cell.angle_alpha   90.00
_cell.angle_beta   90.00
_cell.angle_gamma   90.00
#
_symmetry.space_group_name_H-M   'P 1'
#
loop_
_entity.id
_entity.type
_entity.pdbx_description
1 polymer ?
#
loop_
_entity_poly.entity_id
_entity_poly.type
_entity_poly.pdbx_seq_one_letter_code
_entity_poly.pdbx_strand_id
1 'polypeptide(L)'
;MDPLMEKELELAAKRKGVTKSQFIIDAVQHALGHQDPYALLLKIEAEEQASPRYQVMEKAFANDRFQGDLGDSDAVRTYIRDKLKKKHGLDAG
;
A
#
# COMPACT_ATOMS: atom_id res chain seq x y z
N MET A 1 7.25 -7.84 20.40
CA MET A 1 6.59 -6.94 21.37
C MET A 1 7.44 -6.91 22.62
N ASP A 2 7.33 -5.84 23.41
CA ASP A 2 7.89 -5.81 24.76
C ASP A 2 7.21 -6.91 25.62
N PRO A 3 7.96 -7.81 26.29
CA PRO A 3 7.41 -8.87 27.13
C PRO A 3 6.48 -8.37 28.25
N LEU A 4 6.69 -7.13 28.73
CA LEU A 4 5.86 -6.53 29.78
C LEU A 4 4.47 -6.19 29.23
N MET A 5 4.44 -5.57 28.05
CA MET A 5 3.22 -5.22 27.32
C MET A 5 2.38 -6.45 26.99
N GLU A 6 3.03 -7.57 26.65
CA GLU A 6 2.31 -8.80 26.31
C GLU A 6 1.54 -9.39 27.50
N LYS A 7 2.11 -9.34 28.71
CA LYS A 7 1.42 -9.75 29.95
C LYS A 7 0.25 -8.84 30.30
N GLU A 8 0.40 -7.53 30.09
CA GLU A 8 -0.66 -6.56 30.35
C GLU A 8 -1.86 -6.77 29.40
N LEU A 9 -1.59 -7.07 28.13
CA LEU A 9 -2.62 -7.40 27.14
C LEU A 9 -3.38 -8.68 27.51
N GLU A 10 -2.68 -9.73 27.96
CA GLU A 10 -3.33 -10.97 28.42
C GLU A 10 -4.23 -10.75 29.63
N LEU A 11 -3.75 -9.97 30.61
CA LEU A 11 -4.54 -9.63 31.79
C LEU A 11 -5.78 -8.81 31.43
N ALA A 12 -5.64 -7.84 30.52
CA ALA A 12 -6.74 -7.01 30.05
C ALA A 12 -7.78 -7.82 29.26
N ALA A 13 -7.33 -8.72 28.38
CA ALA A 13 -8.19 -9.65 27.66
C ALA A 13 -8.96 -10.58 28.63
N LYS A 14 -8.26 -11.15 29.62
CA LYS A 14 -8.85 -12.02 30.64
C LYS A 14 -9.91 -11.30 31.49
N ARG A 15 -9.67 -10.04 31.86
CA ARG A 15 -10.67 -9.20 32.58
C ARG A 15 -11.93 -8.97 31.77
N LYS A 16 -11.82 -8.90 30.44
CA LYS A 16 -12.94 -8.75 29.51
C LYS A 16 -13.57 -10.08 29.08
N GLY A 17 -13.04 -11.22 29.54
CA GLY A 17 -13.54 -12.55 29.15
C GLY A 17 -13.30 -12.89 27.68
N VAL A 18 -12.38 -12.20 26.99
CA VAL A 18 -12.06 -12.40 25.57
C VAL A 18 -10.63 -12.92 25.41
N THR A 19 -10.33 -13.46 24.23
CA THR A 19 -8.95 -13.88 23.90
C THR A 19 -8.07 -12.67 23.67
N LYS A 20 -6.74 -12.83 23.86
CA LYS A 20 -5.74 -11.77 23.56
C LYS A 20 -5.91 -11.25 22.13
N SER A 21 -6.10 -12.15 21.17
CA SER A 21 -6.31 -11.79 19.77
C SER A 21 -7.55 -10.91 19.58
N GLN A 22 -8.68 -11.28 20.19
CA GLN A 22 -9.90 -10.49 20.08
C GLN A 22 -9.76 -9.13 20.78
N PHE A 23 -9.10 -9.08 21.94
CA PHE A 23 -8.81 -7.82 22.64
C PHE A 23 -7.98 -6.85 21.78
N ILE A 24 -6.96 -7.36 21.08
CA ILE A 24 -6.13 -6.55 20.18
C ILE A 24 -6.96 -6.05 18.98
N ILE A 25 -7.77 -6.92 18.37
CA ILE A 25 -8.65 -6.55 17.25
C ILE A 25 -9.60 -5.42 17.68
N ASP A 26 -10.27 -5.57 18.82
CA ASP A 26 -11.21 -4.58 19.34
C ASP A 26 -10.52 -3.25 19.67
N ALA A 27 -9.33 -3.31 20.29
CA ALA A 27 -8.55 -2.12 20.61
C ALA A 27 -8.08 -1.39 19.37
N VAL A 28 -7.65 -2.12 18.33
CA VAL A 28 -7.25 -1.54 17.04
C VAL A 28 -8.47 -0.95 16.32
N GLN A 29 -9.61 -1.65 16.29
CA GLN A 29 -10.85 -1.13 15.70
C GLN A 29 -11.35 0.14 16.41
N HIS A 30 -11.24 0.17 17.73
CA HIS A 30 -11.58 1.34 18.55
C HIS A 30 -10.59 2.50 18.32
N ALA A 31 -9.29 2.23 18.23
CA ALA A 31 -8.27 3.25 17.96
C ALA A 31 -8.39 3.83 16.54
N LEU A 32 -8.81 3.01 15.58
CA LEU A 32 -9.13 3.43 14.20
C LEU A 32 -10.54 4.03 14.07
N GLY A 33 -11.29 4.13 15.17
CA GLY A 33 -12.59 4.81 15.24
C GLY A 33 -13.67 4.21 14.33
N HIS A 34 -13.64 2.90 14.06
CA HIS A 34 -14.53 2.26 13.07
C HIS A 34 -14.49 2.91 11.67
N GLN A 35 -13.35 3.48 11.26
CA GLN A 35 -13.23 3.91 9.87
C GLN A 35 -13.16 2.68 8.98
N ASP A 36 -14.18 2.52 8.14
CA ASP A 36 -14.20 1.53 7.08
C ASP A 36 -12.90 1.66 6.27
N PRO A 37 -12.04 0.62 6.24
CA PRO A 37 -10.78 0.65 5.51
C PRO A 37 -10.98 1.02 4.03
N TYR A 38 -12.11 0.63 3.46
CA TYR A 38 -12.46 0.98 2.09
C TYR A 38 -12.81 2.47 1.96
N ALA A 39 -13.56 3.04 2.90
CA ALA A 39 -13.81 4.47 2.94
C ALA A 39 -12.53 5.30 3.13
N LEU A 40 -11.55 4.79 3.91
CA LEU A 40 -10.23 5.41 4.04
C LEU A 40 -9.44 5.39 2.74
N LEU A 41 -9.44 4.24 2.03
CA LEU A 41 -8.83 4.12 0.71
C LEU A 41 -9.42 5.14 -0.27
N LEU A 42 -10.76 5.20 -0.36
CA LEU A 42 -11.45 6.13 -1.26
C LEU A 42 -11.12 7.59 -0.94
N LYS A 43 -10.98 7.93 0.35
CA LYS A 43 -10.60 9.27 0.77
C LYS A 43 -9.18 9.63 0.34
N ILE A 44 -8.23 8.70 0.52
CA ILE A 44 -6.84 8.89 0.08
C ILE A 44 -6.79 9.04 -1.44
N GLU A 45 -7.48 8.19 -2.19
CA GLU A 45 -7.54 8.29 -3.66
C GLU A 45 -8.10 9.65 -4.11
N ALA A 46 -9.15 10.14 -3.46
CA ALA A 46 -9.72 11.46 -3.76
C ALA A 46 -8.76 12.61 -3.43
N GLU A 47 -8.06 12.55 -2.29
CA GLU A 47 -7.05 13.52 -1.89
C GLU A 47 -5.84 13.52 -2.84
N GLU A 48 -5.41 12.35 -3.29
CA GLU A 48 -4.34 12.19 -4.27
C GLU A 48 -4.73 12.76 -5.63
N GLN A 49 -5.92 12.44 -6.15
CA GLN A 49 -6.40 13.00 -7.42
C GLN A 49 -6.53 14.53 -7.41
N ALA A 50 -6.89 15.12 -6.26
CA ALA A 50 -6.97 16.56 -6.07
C ALA A 50 -5.60 17.24 -5.95
N SER A 51 -4.52 16.49 -5.69
CA SER A 51 -3.18 17.04 -5.49
C SER A 51 -2.53 17.43 -6.83
N PRO A 52 -2.05 18.67 -6.99
CA PRO A 52 -1.32 19.10 -8.19
C PRO A 52 -0.06 18.28 -8.43
N ARG A 53 0.59 17.81 -7.35
CA ARG A 53 1.78 16.94 -7.45
C ARG A 53 1.43 15.59 -8.05
N TYR A 54 0.30 15.01 -7.65
CA TYR A 54 -0.15 13.73 -8.18
C TYR A 54 -0.53 13.86 -9.66
N GLN A 55 -1.20 14.94 -10.07
CA GLN A 55 -1.51 15.19 -11.49
C GLN A 55 -0.26 15.35 -12.35
N VAL A 56 0.80 15.98 -11.82
CA VAL A 56 2.09 16.08 -12.53
C VAL A 56 2.78 14.72 -12.62
N MET A 57 2.78 13.93 -11.54
CA MET A 57 3.34 12.57 -11.56
C MET A 57 2.54 11.66 -12.48
N GLU A 58 1.21 11.67 -12.41
CA GLU A 58 0.33 10.89 -13.27
C GLU A 58 0.58 11.21 -14.74
N LYS A 59 0.71 12.49 -15.13
CA LYS A 59 1.08 12.87 -16.50
C LYS A 59 2.46 12.37 -16.91
N ALA A 60 3.44 12.40 -15.99
CA ALA A 60 4.78 11.89 -16.24
C ALA A 60 4.77 10.37 -16.45
N PHE A 61 3.96 9.64 -15.69
CA PHE A 61 3.83 8.18 -15.79
C PHE A 61 2.85 7.73 -16.88
N ALA A 62 1.87 8.55 -17.30
CA ALA A 62 0.89 8.22 -18.34
C ALA A 62 1.55 7.95 -19.69
N ASN A 63 2.61 8.71 -20.01
CA ASN A 63 3.41 8.51 -21.22
C ASN A 63 4.36 7.30 -21.14
N ASP A 64 4.50 6.72 -19.96
CA ASP A 64 5.49 5.70 -19.61
C ASP A 64 4.85 4.45 -18.98
N ARG A 65 3.57 4.18 -19.29
CA ARG A 65 2.90 2.94 -18.86
C ARG A 65 3.18 1.80 -19.85
N PHE A 66 3.41 0.61 -19.30
CA PHE A 66 3.42 -0.62 -20.08
C PHE A 66 2.00 -0.86 -20.62
N GLN A 67 1.87 -0.98 -21.95
CA GLN A 67 0.58 -1.18 -22.62
C GLN A 67 0.32 -2.64 -23.00
N GLY A 68 1.20 -3.57 -22.61
CA GLY A 68 1.07 -5.00 -22.90
C GLY A 68 0.34 -5.76 -21.79
N ASP A 69 0.10 -7.05 -22.04
CA ASP A 69 -0.44 -7.97 -21.04
C ASP A 69 0.57 -8.20 -19.90
N LEU A 70 0.15 -7.94 -18.66
CA LEU A 70 0.98 -8.16 -17.47
C LEU A 70 1.18 -9.65 -17.16
N GLY A 71 0.34 -10.53 -17.70
CA GLY A 71 0.52 -11.99 -17.64
C GLY A 71 1.63 -12.50 -18.56
N ASP A 72 2.02 -11.72 -19.58
CA ASP A 72 3.11 -12.05 -20.48
C ASP A 72 4.46 -11.57 -19.92
N SER A 73 5.13 -12.48 -19.21
CA SER A 73 6.43 -12.23 -18.58
C SER A 73 7.50 -11.78 -19.57
N ASP A 74 7.45 -12.23 -20.83
CA ASP A 74 8.47 -11.90 -21.83
C ASP A 74 8.24 -10.51 -22.43
N ALA A 75 6.98 -10.12 -22.63
CA ALA A 75 6.61 -8.75 -23.00
C ALA A 75 7.02 -7.76 -21.89
N VAL A 76 6.77 -8.09 -20.62
CA VAL A 76 7.15 -7.27 -19.46
C VAL A 76 8.67 -7.11 -19.36
N ARG A 77 9.43 -8.21 -19.48
CA ARG A 77 10.90 -8.17 -19.44
C ARG A 77 11.49 -7.31 -20.54
N THR A 78 10.94 -7.40 -21.75
CA THR A 78 11.40 -6.61 -22.90
C THR A 78 11.16 -5.13 -22.67
N TYR A 79 9.95 -4.76 -22.22
CA TYR A 79 9.62 -3.39 -21.86
C TYR A 79 10.57 -2.81 -20.79
N ILE A 80 10.82 -3.56 -19.71
CA ILE A 80 11.73 -3.12 -18.64
C ILE A 80 13.15 -2.94 -19.19
N ARG A 81 13.63 -3.87 -20.03
CA ARG A 81 14.95 -3.78 -20.64
C ARG A 81 15.11 -2.52 -21.49
N ASP A 82 14.12 -2.22 -22.33
CA ASP A 82 14.16 -1.05 -23.21
C ASP A 82 14.10 0.27 -22.41
N LYS A 83 13.30 0.29 -21.33
CA LYS A 83 13.31 1.39 -20.36
C LYS A 83 14.67 1.61 -19.72
N LEU A 84 15.33 0.55 -19.30
CA LEU A 84 16.67 0.62 -18.69
C LEU A 84 17.71 1.09 -19.72
N LYS A 85 17.66 0.59 -20.96
CA LYS A 85 18.54 1.06 -22.04
C LYS A 85 18.41 2.55 -22.29
N LYS A 86 17.17 3.05 -22.45
CA LYS A 86 16.88 4.47 -22.67
C LYS A 86 17.35 5.35 -21.50
N LYS A 87 17.15 4.89 -20.25
CA LYS A 87 17.60 5.61 -19.04
C LYS A 87 19.12 5.70 -18.93
N HIS A 88 19.82 4.65 -19.33
CA HIS A 88 21.27 4.56 -19.21
C HIS A 88 22.03 4.91 -20.49
N GLY A 89 21.35 5.36 -21.54
CA GLY A 89 21.96 5.78 -22.81
C GLY A 89 22.61 4.63 -23.58
N LEU A 90 22.21 3.38 -23.33
CA LEU A 90 22.76 2.17 -23.97
C LEU A 90 22.17 1.91 -25.38
N ASP A 91 21.47 2.89 -25.94
CA ASP A 91 20.73 2.81 -27.21
C ASP A 91 21.51 3.45 -28.39
N ALA A 92 22.76 3.87 -28.17
CA ALA A 92 23.66 4.32 -29.24
C ALA A 92 24.47 3.12 -29.77
N GLY A 93 23.96 2.48 -30.82
CA GLY A 93 24.60 1.39 -31.58
C GLY A 93 23.71 0.89 -32.69
#